data_AF-C6SI03-F1
#
_entry.id   AF-C6SI03-F1
#
_cell.length_a   1.000
_cell.length_b   1.000
_cell.length_c   1.000
_cell.angle_alpha   90.00
_cell.angle_beta   90.00
_cell.angle_gamma   90.00
#
_symmetry.space_group_name_H-M   'P 1'
#
loop_
_entity.id
_entity.type
_entity.pdbx_description
1 polymer ?
#
loop_
_entity_poly.entity_id
_entity_poly.type
_entity_poly.pdbx_seq_one_letter_code
_entity_poly.pdbx_strand_id
1 'polypeptide(L)'
;MKVEQGVRGLCKSRRFVPLFATQFLGAFNDNVFKTALFVMIGFYGLGQNGFLPAGQMLNLGALLFILPYFLFSSLSGQLGNKFDKAVLARWVKVLEMIIMAVAAYGFYIRSAPLLLACLFCMGAQSTLFGPLKYAILPDYLDDKELMMGNSLIESGTFVAILFGQILGTAVAGVNALYCRDTG
;
A
#
# COMPACT_ATOMS: atom_id res chain seq x y z
N MET A 1 -25.32 -20.54 8.82
CA MET A 1 -25.71 -21.05 7.48
C MET A 1 -26.13 -19.97 6.47
N LYS A 2 -27.06 -19.02 6.76
CA LYS A 2 -27.42 -17.95 5.78
C LYS A 2 -26.28 -16.98 5.42
N VAL A 3 -25.36 -16.72 6.36
CA VAL A 3 -24.18 -15.85 6.15
C VAL A 3 -23.18 -16.47 5.16
N GLU A 4 -22.88 -17.76 5.28
CA GLU A 4 -21.95 -18.48 4.39
C GLU A 4 -22.42 -18.53 2.92
N GLN A 5 -23.73 -18.60 2.68
CA GLN A 5 -24.29 -18.60 1.32
C GLN A 5 -24.12 -17.24 0.64
N GLY A 6 -24.21 -16.14 1.39
CA GLY A 6 -23.90 -14.79 0.89
C GLY A 6 -22.41 -14.61 0.57
N VAL A 7 -21.50 -15.16 1.39
CA VAL A 7 -20.03 -15.01 1.20
C VAL A 7 -19.60 -15.68 -0.09
N ARG A 8 -20.09 -16.90 -0.34
CA ARG A 8 -19.80 -17.62 -1.59
C ARG A 8 -20.43 -16.95 -2.81
N GLY A 9 -21.57 -16.28 -2.66
CA GLY A 9 -22.21 -15.47 -3.71
C GLY A 9 -21.39 -14.21 -4.06
N LEU A 10 -20.91 -13.48 -3.06
CA LEU A 10 -20.10 -12.26 -3.22
C LEU A 10 -18.73 -12.56 -3.83
N CYS A 11 -18.04 -13.60 -3.37
CA CYS A 11 -16.75 -14.04 -3.92
C CYS A 11 -16.86 -14.54 -5.38
N LYS A 12 -18.07 -14.85 -5.86
CA LYS A 12 -18.34 -15.18 -7.27
C LYS A 12 -18.90 -14.01 -8.08
N SER A 13 -19.22 -12.90 -7.42
CA SER A 13 -19.76 -11.72 -8.09
C SER A 13 -18.64 -11.04 -8.88
N ARG A 14 -18.83 -10.91 -10.20
CA ARG A 14 -17.92 -10.16 -11.10
C ARG A 14 -17.75 -8.69 -10.71
N ARG A 15 -18.57 -8.20 -9.77
CA ARG A 15 -18.62 -6.82 -9.28
C ARG A 15 -17.68 -6.61 -8.08
N PHE A 16 -17.58 -7.57 -7.17
CA PHE A 16 -16.81 -7.45 -5.92
C PHE A 16 -15.35 -7.92 -6.05
N VAL A 17 -15.11 -8.99 -6.81
CA VAL A 17 -13.76 -9.59 -6.95
C VAL A 17 -12.70 -8.62 -7.47
N PRO A 18 -12.93 -7.81 -8.51
CA PRO A 18 -11.91 -6.87 -9.01
C PRO A 18 -11.54 -5.82 -7.96
N LEU A 19 -12.52 -5.29 -7.23
CA LEU A 19 -12.30 -4.32 -6.17
C LEU A 19 -11.50 -4.94 -5.01
N PHE A 20 -11.92 -6.12 -4.56
CA PHE A 20 -11.23 -6.86 -3.50
C PHE A 20 -9.78 -7.15 -3.87
N ALA A 21 -9.53 -7.68 -5.08
CA ALA A 21 -8.19 -8.00 -5.55
C ALA A 21 -7.31 -6.75 -5.65
N THR A 22 -7.86 -5.65 -6.16
CA THR A 22 -7.14 -4.37 -6.30
C THR A 22 -6.72 -3.81 -4.94
N GLN A 23 -7.59 -3.90 -3.94
CA GLN A 23 -7.33 -3.47 -2.57
C GLN A 23 -6.31 -4.39 -1.87
N PHE A 24 -6.50 -5.70 -2.02
CA PHE A 24 -5.61 -6.72 -1.46
C PHE A 24 -4.18 -6.55 -2.00
N LEU A 25 -4.04 -6.48 -3.33
CA LEU A 25 -2.75 -6.32 -3.98
C LEU A 25 -2.10 -4.98 -3.64
N GLY A 26 -2.88 -3.91 -3.53
CA GLY A 26 -2.37 -2.61 -3.09
C GLY A 26 -1.80 -2.67 -1.68
N ALA A 27 -2.60 -3.15 -0.71
CA ALA A 27 -2.14 -3.28 0.68
C ALA A 27 -0.95 -4.22 0.83
N PHE A 28 -0.90 -5.30 0.04
CA PHE A 28 0.23 -6.20 -0.02
C PHE A 28 1.49 -5.49 -0.51
N ASN A 29 1.43 -4.91 -1.72
CA ASN A 29 2.53 -4.18 -2.34
C ASN A 29 3.07 -3.08 -1.43
N ASP A 30 2.16 -2.32 -0.83
CA ASP A 30 2.46 -1.24 0.08
C ASP A 30 3.33 -1.70 1.26
N ASN A 31 2.98 -2.85 1.84
CA ASN A 31 3.70 -3.40 2.97
C ASN A 31 4.97 -4.14 2.57
N VAL A 32 5.05 -4.74 1.38
CA VAL A 32 6.31 -5.25 0.83
C VAL A 32 7.33 -4.12 0.71
N PHE A 33 6.97 -3.04 0.02
CA PHE A 33 7.86 -1.89 -0.20
C PHE A 33 8.32 -1.25 1.12
N LYS A 34 7.36 -0.86 1.97
CA LYS A 34 7.66 -0.19 3.25
C LYS A 34 8.54 -1.06 4.16
N THR A 35 8.22 -2.35 4.27
CA THR A 35 8.96 -3.26 5.14
C THR A 35 10.35 -3.52 4.60
N ALA A 36 10.50 -3.74 3.30
CA ALA A 36 11.81 -3.91 2.67
C ALA A 36 12.70 -2.68 2.88
N LEU A 37 12.15 -1.48 2.71
CA LEU A 37 12.84 -0.21 2.96
C LEU A 37 13.30 -0.11 4.42
N PHE A 38 12.42 -0.39 5.38
CA PHE A 38 12.74 -0.25 6.81
C PHE A 38 13.78 -1.27 7.26
N VAL A 39 13.69 -2.51 6.77
CA VAL A 39 14.69 -3.54 7.04
C VAL A 39 16.05 -3.15 6.42
N MET A 40 16.06 -2.64 5.19
CA MET A 40 17.26 -2.14 4.52
C MET A 40 17.94 -1.01 5.30
N ILE A 41 17.17 -0.06 5.83
CA ILE A 41 17.68 1.04 6.66
C ILE A 41 18.22 0.50 7.99
N GLY A 42 17.44 -0.31 8.68
CA GLY A 42 17.72 -0.74 10.05
C GLY A 42 18.84 -1.79 10.15
N PHE A 43 18.93 -2.71 9.20
CA PHE A 43 19.82 -3.87 9.29
C PHE A 43 20.90 -3.94 8.21
N TYR A 44 20.70 -3.28 7.05
CA TYR A 44 21.61 -3.39 5.90
C TYR A 44 22.27 -2.07 5.49
N GLY A 45 22.12 -1.04 6.32
CA GLY A 45 22.83 0.22 6.20
C GLY A 45 22.44 1.09 5.01
N LEU A 46 21.24 0.91 4.46
CA LEU A 46 20.71 1.81 3.44
C LEU A 46 20.59 3.24 4.00
N GLY A 47 21.27 4.18 3.35
CA GLY A 47 21.33 5.59 3.79
C GLY A 47 22.16 5.83 5.05
N GLN A 48 23.00 4.88 5.47
CA GLN A 48 24.02 5.15 6.47
C GLN A 48 24.91 6.29 5.99
N ASN A 49 24.89 7.38 6.73
CA ASN A 49 25.77 8.53 6.56
C ASN A 49 26.09 9.06 7.96
N GLY A 50 27.16 9.85 8.08
CA GLY A 50 27.53 10.46 9.37
C GLY A 50 26.55 11.53 9.86
N PHE A 51 25.48 11.82 9.12
CA PHE A 51 24.56 12.93 9.37
C PHE A 51 23.29 12.47 10.11
N LEU A 52 22.70 11.34 9.73
CA LEU A 52 21.46 10.80 10.30
C LEU A 52 21.62 9.33 10.72
N PRO A 53 21.51 9.02 12.01
CA PRO A 53 21.46 7.65 12.49
C PRO A 53 20.27 6.88 11.90
N ALA A 54 20.45 5.58 11.65
CA ALA A 54 19.40 4.72 11.06
C ALA A 54 18.06 4.79 11.81
N GLY A 55 18.09 4.83 13.14
CA GLY A 55 16.87 4.96 13.96
C GLY A 55 16.08 6.25 13.70
N GLN A 56 16.77 7.38 13.47
CA GLN A 56 16.11 8.64 13.12
C GLN A 56 15.54 8.57 11.69
N MET A 57 16.23 7.90 10.78
CA MET A 57 15.75 7.72 9.40
C MET A 57 14.51 6.81 9.34
N LEU A 58 14.41 5.81 10.21
CA LEU A 58 13.19 5.00 10.38
C LEU A 58 12.02 5.85 10.90
N ASN A 59 12.26 6.69 11.91
CA ASN A 59 11.25 7.61 12.43
C ASN A 59 10.78 8.60 11.35
N LEU A 60 11.71 9.14 10.56
CA LEU A 60 11.41 9.99 9.42
C LEU A 60 10.56 9.25 8.38
N GLY A 61 10.91 8.00 8.05
CA GLY A 61 10.13 7.16 7.15
C GLY A 61 8.71 6.93 7.65
N ALA A 62 8.53 6.61 8.94
CA ALA A 62 7.22 6.44 9.55
C ALA A 62 6.38 7.74 9.48
N LEU A 63 7.01 8.88 9.77
CA LEU A 63 6.37 10.19 9.64
C LEU A 63 5.98 10.48 8.20
N LEU A 64 6.88 10.28 7.23
CA LEU A 64 6.62 10.52 5.80
C LEU A 64 5.51 9.61 5.24
N PHE A 65 5.35 8.41 5.80
CA PHE A 65 4.25 7.54 5.42
C PHE A 65 2.90 8.02 5.96
N ILE A 66 2.85 8.51 7.21
CA ILE A 66 1.61 8.94 7.88
C ILE A 66 1.21 10.37 7.49
N LEU A 67 2.17 11.26 7.29
CA LEU A 67 1.97 12.68 7.01
C LEU A 67 1.01 12.97 5.84
N PRO A 68 1.11 12.29 4.68
CA PRO A 68 0.16 12.48 3.59
C PRO A 68 -1.29 12.20 3.98
N TYR A 69 -1.55 11.21 4.84
CA TYR A 69 -2.90 10.91 5.31
C TYR A 69 -3.50 12.09 6.04
N PHE A 70 -2.70 12.75 6.88
CA PHE A 70 -3.14 13.95 7.59
C PHE A 70 -3.37 15.12 6.62
N LEU A 71 -2.38 15.43 5.77
CA LEU A 71 -2.41 16.60 4.89
C LEU A 71 -3.48 16.53 3.79
N PHE A 72 -3.68 15.35 3.21
CA PHE A 72 -4.55 15.16 2.05
C PHE A 72 -5.90 14.52 2.39
N SER A 73 -6.22 14.27 3.67
CA SER A 73 -7.51 13.69 4.10
C SER A 73 -8.73 14.52 3.65
N SER A 74 -8.66 15.85 3.78
CA SER A 74 -9.75 16.74 3.39
C SER A 74 -9.90 16.84 1.86
N LEU A 75 -8.78 16.76 1.14
CA LEU A 75 -8.74 16.78 -0.31
C LEU A 75 -9.30 15.48 -0.90
N SER A 76 -8.94 14.33 -0.32
CA SER A 76 -9.41 13.02 -0.78
C SER A 76 -10.93 12.90 -0.67
N GLY A 77 -11.54 13.41 0.42
CA GLY A 77 -12.99 13.45 0.58
C GLY A 77 -13.71 14.30 -0.49
N GLN A 78 -13.16 15.46 -0.82
CA GLN A 78 -13.71 16.33 -1.87
C GLN A 78 -13.58 15.71 -3.26
N LEU A 79 -12.44 15.08 -3.56
CA LEU A 79 -12.19 14.41 -4.83
C LEU A 79 -13.12 13.20 -5.03
N GLY A 80 -13.37 12.43 -3.97
CA GLY A 80 -14.28 11.27 -4.00
C GLY A 80 -15.74 11.63 -4.31
N ASN A 81 -16.15 12.88 -4.01
CA ASN A 81 -17.50 13.36 -4.28
C ASN A 81 -17.65 14.02 -5.66
N LYS A 82 -16.57 14.52 -6.27
CA LYS A 82 -16.62 15.25 -7.55
C LYS A 82 -16.27 14.41 -8.77
N PHE A 83 -15.44 13.38 -8.63
CA PHE A 83 -14.93 12.60 -9.75
C PHE A 83 -15.60 11.22 -9.85
N ASP A 84 -15.65 10.69 -11.07
CA ASP A 84 -16.04 9.31 -11.30
C ASP A 84 -15.09 8.37 -10.54
N LYS A 85 -15.67 7.56 -9.67
CA LYS A 85 -14.98 6.63 -8.79
C LYS A 85 -14.10 5.64 -9.57
N ALA A 86 -14.56 5.16 -10.72
CA ALA A 86 -13.80 4.24 -11.57
C ALA A 86 -12.63 4.92 -12.28
N VAL A 87 -12.75 6.21 -12.61
CA VAL A 87 -11.64 7.00 -13.17
C VAL A 87 -10.60 7.25 -12.11
N LEU A 88 -11.00 7.69 -10.91
CA LEU A 88 -10.07 7.93 -9.80
C LEU A 88 -9.32 6.65 -9.40
N ALA A 89 -10.01 5.50 -9.36
CA ALA A 89 -9.40 4.21 -9.04
C ALA A 89 -8.29 3.85 -10.04
N ARG A 90 -8.53 4.05 -11.34
CA ARG A 90 -7.54 3.76 -12.40
C ARG A 90 -6.33 4.69 -12.30
N TRP A 91 -6.53 5.98 -12.10
CA TRP A 91 -5.43 6.94 -11.97
C TRP A 91 -4.54 6.63 -10.78
N VAL A 92 -5.13 6.32 -9.61
CA VAL A 92 -4.35 5.95 -8.43
C VAL A 92 -3.55 4.67 -8.69
N LYS A 93 -4.12 3.67 -9.37
CA LYS A 93 -3.38 2.43 -9.68
C LYS A 93 -2.25 2.63 -10.68
N VAL A 94 -2.44 3.52 -11.67
CA VAL A 94 -1.35 3.89 -12.59
C VAL A 94 -0.25 4.62 -11.82
N LEU A 95 -0.60 5.54 -10.93
CA LEU A 95 0.35 6.25 -10.08
C LEU A 95 1.13 5.26 -9.18
N GLU A 96 0.45 4.23 -8.65
CA GLU A 96 1.08 3.18 -7.84
C GLU A 96 2.16 2.44 -8.63
N MET A 97 1.86 2.01 -9.86
CA MET A 97 2.84 1.33 -10.70
C MET A 97 4.06 2.21 -11.02
N ILE A 98 3.84 3.50 -11.27
CA ILE A 98 4.94 4.46 -11.51
C ILE A 98 5.80 4.61 -10.26
N ILE A 99 5.20 4.80 -9.09
CA ILE A 99 5.92 4.92 -7.82
C ILE A 99 6.72 3.64 -7.55
N MET A 100 6.15 2.47 -7.80
CA MET A 100 6.85 1.19 -7.61
C MET A 100 8.01 1.00 -8.59
N ALA A 101 7.89 1.45 -9.84
CA ALA A 101 9.00 1.43 -10.79
C ALA A 101 10.15 2.34 -10.33
N VAL A 102 9.84 3.55 -9.86
CA VAL A 102 10.83 4.48 -9.30
C VAL A 102 11.45 3.93 -8.01
N ALA A 103 10.66 3.27 -7.16
CA ALA A 103 11.13 2.62 -5.95
C ALA A 103 12.08 1.46 -6.25
N ALA A 104 11.76 0.62 -7.24
CA ALA A 104 12.65 -0.46 -7.70
C ALA A 104 14.00 0.11 -8.17
N TYR A 105 13.98 1.20 -8.95
CA TYR A 105 15.20 1.91 -9.33
C TYR A 105 15.92 2.50 -8.12
N GLY A 106 15.20 3.07 -7.14
CA GLY A 106 15.76 3.59 -5.91
C GLY A 106 16.47 2.54 -5.06
N PHE A 107 15.94 1.30 -5.02
CA PHE A 107 16.62 0.18 -4.40
C PHE A 107 17.88 -0.23 -5.15
N TYR A 108 17.83 -0.23 -6.49
CA TYR A 108 18.98 -0.54 -7.34
C TYR A 108 20.16 0.41 -7.10
N ILE A 109 19.90 1.72 -7.02
CA ILE A 109 20.94 2.74 -6.75
C ILE A 109 21.21 2.98 -5.25
N ARG A 110 20.55 2.23 -4.36
CA ARG A 110 20.60 2.39 -2.89
C ARG A 110 20.36 3.82 -2.38
N SER A 111 19.51 4.59 -3.05
CA SER A 111 19.24 5.99 -2.70
C SER A 111 18.12 6.10 -1.66
N ALA A 112 18.50 6.28 -0.39
CA ALA A 112 17.54 6.48 0.69
C ALA A 112 16.60 7.69 0.47
N PRO A 113 17.07 8.88 0.03
CA PRO A 113 16.17 10.01 -0.23
C PRO A 113 15.12 9.71 -1.29
N LEU A 114 15.49 9.01 -2.37
CA LEU A 114 14.55 8.63 -3.43
C LEU A 114 13.50 7.66 -2.91
N LEU A 115 13.91 6.66 -2.13
CA LEU A 115 13.01 5.68 -1.52
C LEU A 115 12.08 6.31 -0.48
N LEU A 116 12.56 7.26 0.32
CA LEU A 116 11.74 8.03 1.26
C LEU A 116 10.74 8.94 0.53
N ALA A 117 11.13 9.55 -0.58
CA ALA A 117 10.21 10.30 -1.44
C ALA A 117 9.13 9.38 -2.04
N CYS A 118 9.52 8.18 -2.49
CA CYS A 118 8.56 7.17 -2.95
C CYS A 118 7.60 6.75 -1.83
N LEU A 119 8.09 6.58 -0.59
CA LEU A 119 7.27 6.25 0.58
C LEU A 119 6.24 7.36 0.89
N PHE A 120 6.63 8.62 0.78
CA PHE A 120 5.70 9.75 0.92
C PHE A 120 4.64 9.75 -0.19
N CYS A 121 5.07 9.61 -1.46
CA CYS A 121 4.15 9.57 -2.61
C CYS A 121 3.17 8.40 -2.50
N MET A 122 3.66 7.26 -2.02
CA MET A 122 2.88 6.06 -1.75
C MET A 122 1.85 6.27 -0.63
N GLY A 123 2.20 6.96 0.46
CA GLY A 123 1.22 7.38 1.47
C GLY A 123 0.17 8.34 0.91
N ALA A 124 0.59 9.28 0.06
CA ALA A 124 -0.32 10.25 -0.57
C ALA A 124 -1.35 9.59 -1.47
N GLN A 125 -0.93 8.66 -2.34
CA GLN A 125 -1.87 7.92 -3.19
C GLN A 125 -2.84 7.04 -2.38
N SER A 126 -2.36 6.42 -1.29
CA SER A 126 -3.18 5.55 -0.44
C SER A 126 -4.26 6.35 0.30
N THR A 127 -3.94 7.61 0.67
CA THR A 127 -4.89 8.58 1.21
C THR A 127 -6.03 8.91 0.23
N LEU A 128 -5.73 9.00 -1.06
CA LEU A 128 -6.73 9.24 -2.11
C LEU A 128 -7.63 8.01 -2.33
N PHE A 129 -7.12 6.80 -2.11
CA PHE A 129 -7.88 5.56 -2.26
C PHE A 129 -8.81 5.27 -1.06
N GLY A 130 -8.55 5.89 0.11
CA GLY A 130 -9.33 5.71 1.33
C GLY A 130 -10.82 6.06 1.20
N PRO A 131 -11.21 7.27 0.75
CA PRO A 131 -12.61 7.62 0.52
C PRO A 131 -13.23 6.81 -0.62
N LEU A 132 -12.41 6.43 -1.60
CA LEU A 132 -12.85 5.72 -2.78
C LEU A 132 -13.38 4.32 -2.46
N LYS A 133 -12.74 3.59 -1.53
CA LYS A 133 -13.19 2.24 -1.14
C LYS A 133 -14.59 2.27 -0.49
N TYR A 134 -14.86 3.28 0.34
CA TYR A 134 -16.17 3.44 1.00
C TYR A 134 -17.23 4.06 0.09
N ALA A 135 -16.81 4.86 -0.90
CA ALA A 135 -17.73 5.41 -1.88
C ALA A 135 -18.16 4.35 -2.91
N ILE A 136 -17.30 3.41 -3.29
CA ILE A 136 -17.61 2.37 -4.30
C ILE A 136 -18.44 1.23 -3.70
N LEU A 137 -18.23 0.88 -2.43
CA LEU A 137 -18.90 -0.28 -1.83
C LEU A 137 -20.44 -0.23 -1.89
N PRO A 138 -21.10 0.88 -1.52
CA PRO A 138 -22.56 1.05 -1.61
C PRO A 138 -23.11 0.99 -3.03
N ASP A 139 -22.31 1.36 -4.04
CA ASP A 139 -22.75 1.32 -5.44
C ASP A 139 -22.76 -0.12 -6.00
N TYR A 140 -22.03 -1.04 -5.36
CA TYR A 140 -21.78 -2.40 -5.88
C TYR A 140 -22.46 -3.51 -5.08
N LEU A 141 -22.92 -3.22 -3.86
CA LEU A 141 -23.50 -4.17 -2.93
C LEU A 141 -24.82 -3.63 -2.36
N ASP A 142 -25.81 -4.51 -2.23
CA ASP A 142 -27.05 -4.17 -1.53
C ASP A 142 -26.78 -3.93 -0.03
N ASP A 143 -27.63 -3.16 0.65
CA ASP A 143 -27.48 -2.81 2.08
C ASP A 143 -27.26 -4.02 2.99
N LYS A 144 -27.87 -5.17 2.64
CA LYS A 144 -27.75 -6.43 3.40
C LYS A 144 -26.40 -7.12 3.19
N GLU A 145 -25.69 -6.81 2.11
CA GLU A 145 -24.39 -7.39 1.74
C GLU A 145 -23.22 -6.45 2.07
N LEU A 146 -23.47 -5.14 2.26
CA LEU A 146 -22.45 -4.13 2.55
C LEU A 146 -21.60 -4.46 3.77
N MET A 147 -22.23 -4.82 4.88
CA MET A 147 -21.53 -5.17 6.12
C MET A 147 -20.55 -6.33 5.90
N MET A 148 -20.97 -7.32 5.11
CA MET A 148 -20.16 -8.50 4.86
C MET A 148 -19.06 -8.25 3.83
N GLY A 149 -19.34 -7.50 2.77
CA GLY A 149 -18.33 -7.06 1.81
C GLY A 149 -17.24 -6.22 2.46
N ASN A 150 -17.61 -5.30 3.35
CA ASN A 150 -16.65 -4.50 4.13
C ASN A 150 -15.78 -5.39 5.04
N SER A 151 -16.41 -6.34 5.74
CA SER A 151 -15.68 -7.29 6.61
C SER A 151 -14.67 -8.14 5.82
N LEU A 152 -15.05 -8.60 4.62
CA LEU A 152 -14.16 -9.33 3.72
C LEU A 152 -12.99 -8.47 3.24
N ILE A 153 -13.24 -7.22 2.84
CA ILE A 153 -12.18 -6.30 2.41
C ILE A 153 -11.19 -6.02 3.54
N GLU A 154 -11.67 -5.71 4.74
CA GLU A 154 -10.80 -5.39 5.88
C GLU A 154 -9.98 -6.62 6.32
N SER A 155 -10.60 -7.80 6.42
CA SER A 155 -9.88 -9.04 6.74
C SER A 155 -8.88 -9.44 5.66
N GLY A 156 -9.23 -9.31 4.38
CA GLY A 156 -8.31 -9.51 3.26
C GLY A 156 -7.14 -8.54 3.29
N THR A 157 -7.40 -7.28 3.60
CA THR A 157 -6.36 -6.24 3.76
C THR A 157 -5.41 -6.59 4.89
N PHE A 158 -5.93 -7.07 6.03
CA PHE A 158 -5.08 -7.51 7.14
C PHE A 158 -4.15 -8.66 6.74
N VAL A 159 -4.69 -9.66 6.04
CA VAL A 159 -3.89 -10.78 5.50
C VAL A 159 -2.83 -10.27 4.52
N ALA A 160 -3.19 -9.36 3.62
CA ALA A 160 -2.27 -8.74 2.67
C ALA A 160 -1.11 -8.01 3.36
N ILE A 161 -1.40 -7.24 4.43
CA ILE A 161 -0.39 -6.55 5.24
C ILE A 161 0.61 -7.56 5.81
N LEU A 162 0.13 -8.63 6.45
CA LEU A 162 0.98 -9.65 7.06
C LEU A 162 1.88 -10.34 6.03
N PHE A 163 1.31 -10.81 4.92
CA PHE A 163 2.10 -11.42 3.85
C PHE A 163 3.09 -10.44 3.23
N GLY A 164 2.70 -9.18 3.06
CA GLY A 164 3.56 -8.13 2.52
C GLY A 164 4.75 -7.85 3.44
N GLN A 165 4.54 -7.81 4.75
CA GLN A 165 5.61 -7.65 5.74
C GLN A 165 6.60 -8.81 5.72
N ILE A 166 6.10 -10.05 5.65
CA ILE A 166 6.94 -11.25 5.58
C ILE A 166 7.78 -11.22 4.29
N LEU A 167 7.13 -11.00 3.14
CA LEU A 167 7.84 -10.97 1.86
C LEU A 167 8.82 -9.79 1.77
N GLY A 168 8.43 -8.60 2.22
CA GLY A 168 9.31 -7.43 2.23
C GLY A 168 10.57 -7.65 3.05
N THR A 169 10.44 -8.31 4.21
CA THR A 169 11.59 -8.69 5.03
C THR A 169 12.49 -9.70 4.31
N ALA A 170 11.90 -10.74 3.70
CA ALA A 170 12.65 -11.76 2.97
C ALA A 170 13.39 -11.17 1.77
N VAL A 171 12.74 -10.32 0.97
CA VAL A 171 13.33 -9.68 -0.22
C VAL A 171 14.47 -8.74 0.17
N ALA A 172 14.32 -7.97 1.26
CA ALA A 172 15.42 -7.14 1.77
C ALA A 172 16.64 -7.97 2.17
N GLY A 173 16.42 -9.14 2.79
CA GLY A 173 17.50 -10.07 3.13
C GLY A 173 18.21 -10.65 1.91
N VAL A 174 17.46 -11.08 0.88
CA VAL A 174 18.04 -11.63 -0.36
C VAL A 174 18.84 -10.57 -1.13
N ASN A 175 18.31 -9.35 -1.26
CA ASN A 175 18.99 -8.27 -1.96
C ASN A 175 20.32 -7.89 -1.26
N ALA A 176 20.32 -7.87 0.07
CA ALA A 176 21.52 -7.60 0.84
C ALA A 176 22.59 -8.70 0.72
N LEU A 177 22.18 -9.97 0.60
CA LEU A 177 23.09 -11.10 0.36
C LEU A 177 23.72 -11.01 -1.04
N TYR A 178 22.92 -10.75 -2.08
CA TYR A 178 23.40 -10.60 -3.45
C TYR A 178 24.43 -9.47 -3.61
N CYS A 179 24.24 -8.34 -2.93
CA CYS A 179 25.20 -7.24 -2.99
C CYS A 179 26.48 -7.46 -2.18
N ARG A 180 26.50 -8.43 -1.25
CA ARG A 180 27.68 -8.73 -0.43
C ARG A 180 28.70 -9.62 -1.15
N ASP A 181 28.26 -10.39 -2.15
CA ASP A 181 29.12 -11.28 -2.95
C ASP A 181 29.75 -10.58 -4.17
N THR A 182 29.32 -9.37 -4.53
CA THR A 182 29.86 -8.58 -5.67
C THR A 182 30.82 -7.45 -5.27
N GLY A 183 31.24 -7.37 -4.01
CA GLY A 183 32.22 -6.40 -3.51
C GLY A 183 33.46 -7.09 -2.96
#